data_AF-A0A669BRI0-F1
#
_entry.id   AF-A0A669BRI0-F1
#
_cell.length_a   1.000
_cell.length_b   1.000
_cell.length_c   1.000
_cell.angle_alpha   90.00
_cell.angle_beta   90.00
_cell.angle_gamma   90.00
#
_symmetry.space_group_name_H-M   'P 1'
#
loop_
_entity.id
_entity.type
_entity.pdbx_description
1 polymer ?
#
loop_
_entity_poly.entity_id
_entity_poly.type
_entity_poly.pdbx_seq_one_letter_code
_entity_poly.pdbx_strand_id
1 'polypeptide(L)'
;MNAQQGAFPLYLSESVFLWQINVRVTTMDAELEFAILPSTTGKQLFDQIVKTIGLRETWFFGLQYKDSKGFSTWLKLNKRVTAQDVKRDNPLLIKFRAKFYPEDVAEELIQEATQRLFFLQVKESILNDDIYCPPETAVLLASYAVQVKLGDYRDDYHVPGYLAKEKLLPQRVLEQHKLNKSQWEERIQVWHKEHKGILREDAMLEYLKIAQDLEMYGVNYFNIKNKKGSELWLGVDALGLNIYDKKDKLTPKIGFPWSEIRNISFNDKKFVIKPIDRKAPDFVFYVPRLRINKRILALCMGNHDLYMRRRKPDTIEVQQMKAQAHDFFFFGCKIARETMELMERLRQIEEQTKRAQDELEEQTRRALELEKERKIALEEAERLDKDRRAAVEAKAALLHHSETQIKNQENLATELADLTSKISQLEDAKKKKDDEAKRWQKRAVMVEADLQRTKEELKTKLMGVHIQDSVHSNILDHDETDESSAEASAELTSPGMVRDRSEEERVTEAQKNQRLQKNLKFLSTELARAVDESKKTPNDLIHAENVRAGRDKYKTLRQIRQGNTKQRIDEFESM
;
A
#
# COMPACT_ATOMS: atom_id res chain seq x y z
N MET A 1 -66.13 52.56 1.38
CA MET A 1 -65.75 52.19 2.76
C MET A 1 -65.39 50.70 2.78
N ASN A 2 -64.40 50.34 3.59
CA ASN A 2 -63.72 49.05 3.74
C ASN A 2 -64.44 47.80 3.22
N ALA A 3 -63.88 47.18 2.18
CA ALA A 3 -64.04 45.73 1.97
C ALA A 3 -63.08 45.01 2.93
N GLN A 4 -63.58 44.04 3.71
CA GLN A 4 -62.72 43.25 4.60
C GLN A 4 -62.00 42.14 3.82
N GLN A 5 -60.71 41.97 4.12
CA GLN A 5 -59.89 40.93 3.52
C GLN A 5 -60.25 39.55 4.09
N GLY A 6 -60.85 38.70 3.27
CA GLY A 6 -60.99 37.28 3.56
C GLY A 6 -59.63 36.59 3.42
N ALA A 7 -58.96 36.32 4.53
CA ALA A 7 -57.69 35.60 4.52
C ALA A 7 -57.91 34.11 4.15
N PHE A 8 -57.42 33.69 2.99
CA PHE A 8 -57.29 32.27 2.65
C PHE A 8 -56.14 31.67 3.47
N PRO A 9 -56.37 30.66 4.33
CA PRO A 9 -55.29 30.00 5.05
C PRO A 9 -54.58 29.00 4.13
N LEU A 10 -53.25 29.13 4.00
CA LEU A 10 -52.39 28.26 3.18
C LEU A 10 -52.14 26.88 3.85
N TYR A 11 -53.20 26.10 4.04
CA TYR A 11 -53.12 24.71 4.54
C TYR A 11 -52.76 23.70 3.43
N LEU A 12 -51.63 23.91 2.74
CA LEU A 12 -51.07 22.99 1.74
C LEU A 12 -49.53 22.88 1.86
N SER A 13 -49.04 22.39 3.00
CA SER A 13 -47.61 22.07 3.18
C SER A 13 -47.36 20.90 4.15
N GLU A 14 -48.05 20.84 5.30
CA GLU A 14 -47.68 19.91 6.38
C GLU A 14 -48.24 18.48 6.24
N SER A 15 -49.35 18.29 5.52
CA SER A 15 -50.12 17.03 5.49
C SER A 15 -49.48 15.88 4.68
N VAL A 16 -48.32 16.11 4.03
CA VAL A 16 -47.61 15.11 3.21
C VAL A 16 -46.61 14.27 4.03
N PHE A 17 -46.18 14.74 5.21
CA PHE A 17 -45.09 14.12 5.99
C PHE A 17 -45.43 12.81 6.73
N LEU A 18 -46.72 12.47 6.88
CA LEU A 18 -47.18 11.63 8.00
C LEU A 18 -47.01 10.10 7.90
N TRP A 19 -46.48 9.54 6.80
CA TRP A 19 -46.30 8.08 6.64
C TRP A 19 -44.97 7.66 5.99
N GLN A 20 -43.85 8.32 6.33
CA GLN A 20 -42.52 7.79 6.01
C GLN A 20 -42.15 6.62 6.92
N ILE A 21 -41.39 5.65 6.39
CA ILE A 21 -40.93 4.45 7.11
C ILE A 21 -39.40 4.46 7.12
N ASN A 22 -38.81 4.50 8.31
CA ASN A 22 -37.36 4.46 8.46
C ASN A 22 -36.83 3.05 8.23
N VAL A 23 -35.73 2.93 7.48
CA VAL A 23 -35.05 1.69 7.14
C VAL A 23 -33.56 1.87 7.43
N ARG A 24 -32.97 0.92 8.15
CA ARG A 24 -31.52 0.85 8.34
C ARG A 24 -30.97 -0.31 7.52
N VAL A 25 -29.96 0.00 6.72
CA VAL A 25 -29.28 -0.92 5.82
C VAL A 25 -27.83 -1.06 6.28
N THR A 26 -27.50 -2.19 6.90
CA THR A 26 -26.12 -2.52 7.28
C THR A 26 -25.43 -3.22 6.10
N THR A 27 -24.37 -2.64 5.54
CA THR A 27 -23.49 -3.29 4.55
C THR A 27 -22.48 -4.20 5.29
N MET A 28 -21.26 -4.38 4.77
CA MET A 28 -20.15 -4.94 5.54
C MET A 28 -19.28 -3.88 6.22
N ASP A 29 -19.32 -2.64 5.73
CA ASP A 29 -18.43 -1.53 6.07
C ASP A 29 -19.14 -0.25 6.55
N ALA A 30 -20.47 -0.16 6.40
CA ALA A 30 -21.28 1.00 6.75
C ALA A 30 -22.69 0.63 7.28
N GLU A 31 -23.31 1.55 8.01
CA GLU A 31 -24.77 1.57 8.22
C GLU A 31 -25.35 2.79 7.50
N LEU A 32 -26.40 2.58 6.72
CA LEU A 32 -27.10 3.63 5.97
C LEU A 32 -28.56 3.71 6.45
N GLU A 33 -29.07 4.91 6.70
CA GLU A 33 -30.47 5.12 7.08
C GLU A 33 -31.24 5.86 5.97
N PHE A 34 -32.42 5.34 5.65
CA PHE A 34 -33.28 5.85 4.58
C PHE A 34 -34.73 5.97 5.06
N ALA A 35 -35.40 7.06 4.72
CA ALA A 35 -36.85 7.17 4.80
C ALA A 35 -37.46 6.66 3.48
N ILE A 36 -38.27 5.59 3.53
CA ILE A 36 -39.01 5.07 2.38
C ILE A 36 -40.50 5.36 2.48
N LEU A 37 -41.20 5.33 1.33
CA LEU A 37 -42.65 5.40 1.30
C LEU A 37 -43.26 3.99 1.47
N PRO A 38 -44.51 3.85 1.96
CA PRO A 38 -45.19 2.55 2.07
C PRO A 38 -45.44 1.87 0.71
N SER A 39 -45.31 2.63 -0.37
CA SER A 39 -45.35 2.20 -1.78
C SER A 39 -44.01 1.69 -2.32
N THR A 40 -42.88 2.02 -1.68
CA THR A 40 -41.52 1.74 -2.19
C THR A 40 -41.30 0.24 -2.43
N THR A 41 -40.81 -0.09 -3.62
CA THR A 41 -40.42 -1.45 -4.03
C THR A 41 -39.03 -1.83 -3.53
N GLY A 42 -38.78 -3.14 -3.41
CA GLY A 42 -37.44 -3.65 -3.11
C GLY A 42 -36.40 -3.24 -4.15
N LYS A 43 -36.79 -3.07 -5.42
CA LYS A 43 -35.92 -2.56 -6.49
C LYS A 43 -35.52 -1.11 -6.22
N GLN A 44 -36.46 -0.20 -5.97
CA GLN A 44 -36.17 1.20 -5.65
C GLN A 44 -35.27 1.35 -4.42
N LEU A 45 -35.53 0.60 -3.34
CA LEU A 45 -34.66 0.61 -2.16
C LEU A 45 -33.25 0.07 -2.48
N PHE A 46 -33.16 -1.04 -3.21
CA PHE A 46 -31.87 -1.61 -3.63
C PHE A 46 -31.08 -0.65 -4.53
N ASP A 47 -31.74 -0.03 -5.52
CA ASP A 47 -31.14 0.94 -6.44
C ASP A 47 -30.62 2.18 -5.69
N GLN A 48 -31.36 2.66 -4.70
CA GLN A 48 -30.91 3.73 -3.81
C GLN A 48 -29.65 3.34 -3.03
N ILE A 49 -29.62 2.15 -2.43
CA ILE A 49 -28.46 1.63 -1.69
C ILE A 49 -27.23 1.53 -2.60
N VAL A 50 -27.33 0.86 -3.75
CA VAL A 50 -26.17 0.62 -4.63
C VAL A 50 -25.64 1.92 -5.24
N LYS A 51 -26.51 2.90 -5.52
CA LYS A 51 -26.10 4.25 -5.92
C LYS A 51 -25.38 5.00 -4.79
N THR A 52 -25.82 4.88 -3.53
CA THR A 52 -25.15 5.49 -2.37
C THR A 52 -23.75 4.92 -2.13
N ILE A 53 -23.50 3.64 -2.45
CA ILE A 53 -22.18 3.00 -2.28
C ILE A 53 -21.32 2.94 -3.56
N GLY A 54 -21.79 3.48 -4.68
CA GLY A 54 -21.06 3.49 -5.96
C GLY A 54 -20.94 2.13 -6.68
N LEU A 55 -21.82 1.16 -6.36
CA LEU A 55 -21.71 -0.21 -6.83
C LEU A 55 -22.57 -0.48 -8.09
N ARG A 56 -21.91 -0.93 -9.16
CA ARG A 56 -22.51 -1.29 -10.47
C ARG A 56 -22.70 -2.80 -10.64
N GLU A 57 -21.85 -3.62 -10.00
CA GLU A 57 -21.89 -5.11 -10.03
C GLU A 57 -23.05 -5.71 -9.20
N THR A 58 -24.22 -5.11 -9.35
CA THR A 58 -25.44 -5.32 -8.55
C THR A 58 -25.92 -6.77 -8.53
N TRP A 59 -25.63 -7.53 -9.59
CA TRP A 59 -26.09 -8.90 -9.80
C TRP A 59 -25.61 -9.91 -8.75
N PHE A 60 -24.52 -9.63 -8.03
CA PHE A 60 -24.07 -10.46 -6.91
C PHE A 60 -24.89 -10.28 -5.63
N PHE A 61 -25.54 -9.12 -5.44
CA PHE A 61 -26.02 -8.67 -4.15
C PHE A 61 -27.52 -8.85 -3.92
N GLY A 62 -27.94 -8.67 -2.67
CA GLY A 62 -29.35 -8.63 -2.30
C GLY A 62 -29.58 -8.02 -0.93
N LEU A 63 -30.85 -7.75 -0.63
CA LEU A 63 -31.31 -7.27 0.67
C LEU A 63 -31.84 -8.45 1.49
N GLN A 64 -31.28 -8.65 2.68
CA GLN A 64 -31.65 -9.71 3.61
C GLN A 64 -32.29 -9.11 4.87
N TYR A 65 -33.40 -9.70 5.33
CA TYR A 65 -34.14 -9.23 6.51
C TYR A 65 -34.58 -10.42 7.37
N LYS A 66 -35.02 -10.16 8.62
CA LYS A 66 -35.69 -11.16 9.46
C LYS A 66 -37.20 -11.06 9.27
N ASP A 67 -37.85 -12.17 8.94
CA ASP A 67 -39.31 -12.25 8.85
C ASP A 67 -39.98 -12.10 10.24
N SER A 68 -41.31 -11.99 10.26
CA SER A 68 -42.11 -11.92 11.50
C SER A 68 -41.84 -13.06 12.50
N LYS A 69 -41.24 -14.16 12.05
CA LYS A 69 -40.94 -15.38 12.80
C LYS A 69 -39.42 -15.55 13.04
N GLY A 70 -38.64 -14.49 12.82
CA GLY A 70 -37.21 -14.41 13.09
C GLY A 70 -36.29 -15.03 12.03
N PHE A 71 -36.81 -15.56 10.93
CA PHE A 71 -36.00 -16.26 9.93
C PHE A 71 -35.41 -15.29 8.89
N SER A 72 -34.12 -15.46 8.62
CA SER A 72 -33.43 -14.73 7.54
C SER A 72 -34.01 -15.10 6.16
N THR A 73 -34.44 -14.06 5.44
CA THR A 73 -35.10 -14.13 4.13
C THR A 73 -34.58 -13.01 3.22
N TRP A 74 -34.47 -13.29 1.91
CA TRP A 74 -34.11 -12.30 0.89
C TRP A 74 -35.34 -11.53 0.41
N LEU A 75 -35.23 -10.22 0.32
CA LEU A 75 -36.25 -9.32 -0.23
C LEU A 75 -36.41 -9.55 -1.74
N LYS A 76 -37.64 -9.48 -2.23
CA LYS A 76 -37.96 -9.52 -3.66
C LYS A 76 -38.01 -8.09 -4.17
N LEU A 77 -37.20 -7.81 -5.19
CA LEU A 77 -37.07 -6.48 -5.78
C LEU A 77 -38.40 -6.04 -6.43
N ASN A 78 -39.11 -6.96 -7.09
CA ASN A 78 -40.40 -6.73 -7.75
C ASN A 78 -41.63 -6.66 -6.81
N LYS A 79 -41.43 -6.41 -5.51
CA LYS A 79 -42.52 -6.23 -4.54
C LYS A 79 -42.23 -5.08 -3.57
N ARG A 80 -43.29 -4.46 -3.04
CA ARG A 80 -43.19 -3.45 -1.97
C ARG A 80 -42.44 -3.99 -0.77
N VAL A 81 -41.62 -3.18 -0.10
CA VAL A 81 -40.87 -3.60 1.11
C VAL A 81 -41.84 -4.01 2.22
N THR A 82 -42.85 -3.17 2.46
CA THR A 82 -43.94 -3.35 3.44
C THR A 82 -44.78 -4.62 3.23
N ALA A 83 -44.82 -5.17 2.01
CA ALA A 83 -45.68 -6.30 1.64
C ALA A 83 -44.99 -7.67 1.74
N GLN A 84 -43.85 -7.77 2.45
CA GLN A 84 -42.99 -8.96 2.47
C GLN A 84 -42.74 -9.56 3.87
N ASP A 85 -43.63 -9.30 4.83
CA ASP A 85 -43.56 -9.85 6.21
C ASP A 85 -42.24 -9.53 6.94
N VAL A 86 -41.67 -8.36 6.63
CA VAL A 86 -40.52 -7.80 7.35
C VAL A 86 -40.92 -7.54 8.80
N LYS A 87 -40.09 -7.96 9.76
CA LYS A 87 -40.29 -7.64 11.19
C LYS A 87 -40.43 -6.12 11.36
N ARG A 88 -41.52 -5.69 12.01
CA ARG A 88 -41.93 -4.28 12.15
C ARG A 88 -41.12 -3.54 13.24
N ASP A 89 -39.81 -3.54 13.07
CA ASP A 89 -38.89 -2.72 13.85
C ASP A 89 -38.87 -1.29 13.29
N ASN A 90 -38.51 -0.31 14.13
CA ASN A 90 -38.30 1.07 13.71
C ASN A 90 -36.89 1.51 14.15
N PRO A 91 -35.93 1.71 13.22
CA PRO A 91 -36.04 1.48 11.78
C PRO A 91 -36.18 -0.01 11.39
N LEU A 92 -36.70 -0.28 10.20
CA LEU A 92 -36.72 -1.62 9.61
C LEU A 92 -35.28 -2.09 9.36
N LEU A 93 -34.89 -3.22 9.94
CA LEU A 93 -33.51 -3.73 9.87
C LEU A 93 -33.29 -4.62 8.64
N ILE A 94 -32.44 -4.15 7.73
CA ILE A 94 -32.05 -4.83 6.50
C ILE A 94 -30.52 -4.93 6.43
N LYS A 95 -30.01 -6.05 5.90
CA LYS A 95 -28.59 -6.24 5.57
C LYS A 95 -28.39 -6.27 4.06
N PHE A 96 -27.47 -5.46 3.55
CA PHE A 96 -26.94 -5.61 2.19
C PHE A 96 -25.82 -6.66 2.23
N ARG A 97 -25.96 -7.73 1.43
CA ARG A 97 -25.05 -8.89 1.43
C ARG A 97 -24.93 -9.48 0.03
N ALA A 98 -23.76 -10.05 -0.30
CA ALA A 98 -23.59 -10.86 -1.50
C ALA A 98 -24.43 -12.14 -1.35
N LYS A 99 -25.31 -12.38 -2.32
CA LYS A 99 -26.27 -13.49 -2.39
C LYS A 99 -25.77 -14.59 -3.34
N PHE A 100 -25.08 -14.17 -4.40
CA PHE A 100 -24.44 -15.01 -5.39
C PHE A 100 -22.94 -14.74 -5.38
N TYR A 101 -22.15 -15.74 -5.75
CA TYR A 101 -20.69 -15.67 -5.77
C TYR A 101 -20.17 -15.81 -7.21
N PRO A 102 -18.96 -15.32 -7.51
CA PRO A 102 -18.29 -15.59 -8.78
C PRO A 102 -17.90 -17.08 -8.91
N GLU A 103 -17.66 -17.52 -10.16
CA GLU A 103 -16.95 -18.75 -10.48
C GLU A 103 -15.42 -18.55 -10.40
N ASP A 104 -14.91 -17.35 -10.71
CA ASP A 104 -13.58 -16.89 -10.27
C ASP A 104 -13.60 -15.44 -9.75
N VAL A 105 -13.09 -15.23 -8.53
CA VAL A 105 -12.96 -13.88 -7.95
C VAL A 105 -12.01 -12.96 -8.73
N ALA A 106 -11.02 -13.52 -9.43
CA ALA A 106 -10.01 -12.73 -10.15
C ALA A 106 -10.51 -12.19 -11.50
N GLU A 107 -11.44 -12.89 -12.16
CA GLU A 107 -11.95 -12.56 -13.50
C GLU A 107 -13.28 -11.78 -13.47
N GLU A 108 -14.05 -11.90 -12.37
CA GLU A 108 -15.41 -11.37 -12.26
C GLU A 108 -15.58 -10.15 -11.34
N LEU A 109 -14.68 -9.89 -10.37
CA LEU A 109 -14.86 -8.81 -9.41
C LEU A 109 -14.13 -7.54 -9.85
N ILE A 110 -14.86 -6.62 -10.48
CA ILE A 110 -14.28 -5.51 -11.26
C ILE A 110 -14.00 -4.27 -10.39
N GLN A 111 -14.89 -3.92 -9.46
CA GLN A 111 -14.77 -2.72 -8.64
C GLN A 111 -14.17 -3.02 -7.25
N GLU A 112 -13.31 -2.12 -6.77
CA GLU A 112 -12.77 -2.12 -5.40
C GLU A 112 -13.87 -2.23 -4.33
N ALA A 113 -14.97 -1.49 -4.47
CA ALA A 113 -16.13 -1.57 -3.59
C ALA A 113 -16.77 -2.98 -3.54
N THR A 114 -16.85 -3.67 -4.68
CA THR A 114 -17.37 -5.04 -4.77
C THR A 114 -16.41 -6.02 -4.11
N GLN A 115 -15.12 -5.95 -4.46
CA GLN A 115 -14.05 -6.77 -3.87
C GLN A 115 -14.03 -6.61 -2.34
N ARG A 116 -14.10 -5.37 -1.83
CA ARG A 116 -14.12 -5.04 -0.40
C ARG A 116 -15.33 -5.64 0.33
N LEU A 117 -16.54 -5.55 -0.25
CA LEU A 117 -17.73 -6.16 0.33
C LEU A 117 -17.67 -7.70 0.33
N PHE A 118 -17.13 -8.32 -0.73
CA PHE A 118 -16.90 -9.76 -0.76
C PHE A 118 -15.85 -10.20 0.27
N PHE A 119 -14.69 -9.52 0.32
CA PHE A 119 -13.61 -9.77 1.28
C PHE A 119 -14.14 -9.74 2.71
N LEU A 120 -14.86 -8.68 3.09
CA LEU A 120 -15.41 -8.54 4.44
C LEU A 120 -16.46 -9.62 4.75
N GLN A 121 -17.35 -9.95 3.80
CA GLN A 121 -18.37 -10.99 4.02
C GLN A 121 -17.77 -12.39 4.16
N VAL A 122 -16.79 -12.73 3.32
CA VAL A 122 -16.09 -14.02 3.38
C VAL A 122 -15.26 -14.10 4.66
N LYS A 123 -14.62 -13.01 5.08
CA LYS A 123 -13.90 -12.92 6.36
C LYS A 123 -14.83 -13.03 7.58
N GLU A 124 -16.00 -12.38 7.57
CA GLU A 124 -17.06 -12.59 8.59
C GLU A 124 -17.45 -14.08 8.65
N SER A 125 -17.67 -14.71 7.50
CA SER A 125 -18.07 -16.12 7.40
C SER A 125 -17.01 -17.11 7.87
N ILE A 126 -15.72 -16.85 7.61
CA ILE A 126 -14.60 -17.70 8.06
C ILE A 126 -14.38 -17.53 9.58
N LEU A 127 -14.40 -16.29 10.10
CA LEU A 127 -14.19 -16.03 11.53
C LEU A 127 -15.31 -16.60 12.42
N ASN A 128 -16.52 -16.74 11.88
CA ASN A 128 -17.67 -17.37 12.55
C ASN A 128 -17.70 -18.91 12.43
N ASP A 129 -16.74 -19.53 11.72
CA ASP A 129 -16.76 -20.95 11.32
C ASP A 129 -18.02 -21.34 10.46
N ASP A 130 -18.72 -20.37 9.84
CA ASP A 130 -19.76 -20.63 8.82
C ASP A 130 -19.16 -21.25 7.55
N ILE A 131 -17.93 -20.85 7.21
CA ILE A 131 -17.06 -21.48 6.21
C ILE A 131 -15.91 -22.16 6.95
N TYR A 132 -15.79 -23.48 6.84
CA TYR A 132 -14.63 -24.19 7.36
C TYR A 132 -13.34 -23.71 6.68
N CYS A 133 -12.32 -23.44 7.49
CA CYS A 133 -10.98 -23.06 7.03
C CYS A 133 -9.92 -23.82 7.85
N PRO A 134 -8.98 -24.55 7.22
CA PRO A 134 -7.91 -25.25 7.94
C PRO A 134 -6.91 -24.24 8.55
N PRO A 135 -6.24 -24.58 9.67
CA PRO A 135 -5.52 -23.61 10.48
C PRO A 135 -4.34 -22.93 9.76
N GLU A 136 -3.62 -23.61 8.87
CA GLU A 136 -2.57 -23.02 8.04
C GLU A 136 -3.12 -21.94 7.09
N THR A 137 -4.25 -22.21 6.43
CA THR A 137 -4.91 -21.24 5.56
C THR A 137 -5.50 -20.09 6.39
N ALA A 138 -6.03 -20.36 7.59
CA ALA A 138 -6.55 -19.33 8.49
C ALA A 138 -5.47 -18.32 8.92
N VAL A 139 -4.23 -18.77 9.21
CA VAL A 139 -3.12 -17.86 9.54
C VAL A 139 -2.66 -17.03 8.34
N LEU A 140 -2.61 -17.61 7.14
CA LEU A 140 -2.24 -16.87 5.94
C LEU A 140 -3.33 -15.85 5.53
N LEU A 141 -4.60 -16.23 5.62
CA LEU A 141 -5.72 -15.31 5.43
C LEU A 141 -5.73 -14.21 6.50
N ALA A 142 -5.35 -14.52 7.75
CA ALA A 142 -5.19 -13.52 8.80
C ALA A 142 -4.14 -12.45 8.47
N SER A 143 -2.97 -12.83 7.94
CA SER A 143 -1.93 -11.84 7.59
C SER A 143 -2.31 -10.97 6.39
N TYR A 144 -2.99 -11.51 5.37
CA TYR A 144 -3.61 -10.68 4.32
C TYR A 144 -4.65 -9.72 4.91
N ALA A 145 -5.52 -10.18 5.82
CA ALA A 145 -6.50 -9.32 6.46
C ALA A 145 -5.88 -8.22 7.38
N VAL A 146 -4.65 -8.42 7.86
CA VAL A 146 -3.86 -7.39 8.56
C VAL A 146 -3.29 -6.37 7.56
N GLN A 147 -2.66 -6.81 6.45
CA GLN A 147 -2.19 -5.92 5.36
C GLN A 147 -3.34 -5.02 4.85
N VAL A 148 -4.53 -5.58 4.65
CA VAL A 148 -5.74 -4.83 4.24
C VAL A 148 -6.19 -3.78 5.27
N LYS A 149 -5.85 -3.94 6.55
CA LYS A 149 -6.27 -3.04 7.63
C LYS A 149 -5.21 -1.98 7.99
N LEU A 150 -3.93 -2.34 7.96
CA LEU A 150 -2.83 -1.52 8.47
C LEU A 150 -1.88 -1.01 7.38
N GLY A 151 -1.96 -1.56 6.16
CA GLY A 151 -0.94 -1.35 5.13
C GLY A 151 0.36 -2.09 5.47
N ASP A 152 1.47 -1.66 4.88
CA ASP A 152 2.77 -2.29 5.06
C ASP A 152 3.24 -2.36 6.53
N TYR A 153 3.73 -3.54 6.92
CA TYR A 153 4.45 -3.69 8.18
C TYR A 153 5.68 -2.76 8.26
N ARG A 154 5.85 -2.14 9.42
CA ARG A 154 7.01 -1.31 9.81
C ARG A 154 7.38 -1.57 11.27
N ASP A 155 8.66 -1.84 11.56
CA ASP A 155 9.14 -2.13 12.92
C ASP A 155 9.07 -0.93 13.90
N ASP A 156 8.94 0.30 13.38
CA ASP A 156 8.83 1.52 14.20
C ASP A 156 7.42 1.77 14.75
N TYR A 157 6.39 1.29 14.04
CA TYR A 157 4.98 1.48 14.39
C TYR A 157 4.32 0.20 14.93
N HIS A 158 4.70 -0.96 14.42
CA HIS A 158 4.06 -2.25 14.71
C HIS A 158 4.82 -3.01 15.81
N VAL A 159 4.80 -2.42 17.01
CA VAL A 159 5.37 -3.01 18.24
C VAL A 159 4.50 -4.17 18.76
N PRO A 160 5.06 -5.14 19.52
CA PRO A 160 4.30 -6.30 20.02
C PRO A 160 3.04 -5.90 20.79
N GLY A 161 1.90 -6.50 20.43
CA GLY A 161 0.56 -6.16 20.94
C GLY A 161 -0.28 -5.31 19.97
N TYR A 162 0.26 -4.92 18.81
CA TYR A 162 -0.48 -4.18 17.78
C TYR A 162 -1.70 -4.95 17.22
N LEU A 163 -1.71 -6.28 17.25
CA LEU A 163 -2.85 -7.12 16.85
C LEU A 163 -3.77 -7.51 18.00
N ALA A 164 -3.46 -7.17 19.25
CA ALA A 164 -4.17 -7.69 20.43
C ALA A 164 -5.68 -7.33 20.52
N LYS A 165 -6.14 -6.34 19.74
CA LYS A 165 -7.56 -5.93 19.63
C LYS A 165 -8.31 -6.63 18.47
N GLU A 166 -7.62 -7.29 17.56
CA GLU A 166 -8.19 -7.83 16.33
C GLU A 166 -8.74 -9.25 16.49
N LYS A 167 -9.83 -9.54 15.77
CA LYS A 167 -10.35 -10.90 15.59
C LYS A 167 -9.87 -11.44 14.25
N LEU A 168 -8.77 -12.19 14.28
CA LEU A 168 -8.04 -12.63 13.09
C LEU A 168 -8.17 -14.12 12.76
N LEU A 169 -8.47 -14.96 13.75
CA LEU A 169 -8.59 -16.41 13.60
C LEU A 169 -9.95 -16.92 14.12
N PRO A 170 -10.52 -18.00 13.52
CA PRO A 170 -11.71 -18.66 14.05
C PRO A 170 -11.48 -19.24 15.45
N GLN A 171 -12.52 -19.31 16.28
CA GLN A 171 -12.39 -19.78 17.66
C GLN A 171 -11.86 -21.23 17.74
N ARG A 172 -12.31 -22.11 16.84
CA ARG A 172 -11.78 -23.48 16.67
C ARG A 172 -10.27 -23.51 16.48
N VAL A 173 -9.72 -22.61 15.65
CA VAL A 173 -8.28 -22.57 15.35
C VAL A 173 -7.48 -22.15 16.57
N LEU A 174 -7.98 -21.18 17.34
CA LEU A 174 -7.36 -20.72 18.59
C LEU A 174 -7.38 -21.82 19.67
N GLU A 175 -8.50 -22.51 19.85
CA GLU A 175 -8.68 -23.51 20.92
C GLU A 175 -7.91 -24.82 20.66
N GLN A 176 -7.78 -25.23 19.40
CA GLN A 176 -7.11 -26.48 19.02
C GLN A 176 -5.57 -26.43 19.02
N HIS A 177 -4.95 -25.29 19.34
CA HIS A 177 -3.49 -25.19 19.51
C HIS A 177 -3.11 -24.71 20.91
N LYS A 178 -1.97 -25.18 21.39
CA LYS A 178 -1.36 -24.81 22.68
C LYS A 178 -0.52 -23.54 22.54
N LEU A 179 -1.11 -22.51 21.93
CA LEU A 179 -0.48 -21.21 21.64
C LEU A 179 -1.23 -20.08 22.35
N ASN A 180 -0.49 -19.17 22.97
CA ASN A 180 -1.05 -17.95 23.58
C ASN A 180 -1.27 -16.84 22.52
N LYS A 181 -1.88 -15.71 22.92
CA LYS A 181 -2.18 -14.60 21.99
C LYS A 181 -0.94 -13.98 21.35
N SER A 182 0.15 -13.79 22.09
CA SER A 182 1.43 -13.28 21.56
C SER A 182 1.98 -14.24 20.51
N GLN A 183 1.97 -15.54 20.80
CA GLN A 183 2.45 -16.57 19.88
C GLN A 183 1.62 -16.68 18.59
N TRP A 184 0.34 -16.31 18.61
CA TRP A 184 -0.46 -16.15 17.38
C TRP A 184 -0.15 -14.84 16.64
N GLU A 185 0.01 -13.74 17.38
CA GLU A 185 0.38 -12.43 16.83
C GLU A 185 1.76 -12.47 16.14
N GLU A 186 2.78 -13.03 16.77
CA GLU A 186 4.12 -13.27 16.21
C GLU A 186 4.07 -14.02 14.87
N ARG A 187 3.22 -15.05 14.76
CA ARG A 187 3.04 -15.83 13.53
C ARG A 187 2.39 -15.02 12.42
N ILE A 188 1.33 -14.29 12.75
CA ILE A 188 0.64 -13.42 11.78
C ILE A 188 1.55 -12.27 11.36
N GLN A 189 2.37 -11.72 12.27
CA GLN A 189 3.37 -10.68 12.02
C GLN A 189 4.47 -11.15 11.05
N VAL A 190 4.98 -12.36 11.20
CA VAL A 190 5.96 -12.93 10.24
C VAL A 190 5.38 -12.95 8.82
N TRP A 191 4.14 -13.39 8.65
CA TRP A 191 3.48 -13.38 7.34
C TRP A 191 3.03 -11.98 6.88
N HIS A 192 2.80 -11.04 7.79
CA HIS A 192 2.53 -9.64 7.46
C HIS A 192 3.77 -8.95 6.89
N LYS A 193 4.98 -9.29 7.37
CA LYS A 193 6.26 -8.83 6.78
C LYS A 193 6.46 -9.32 5.34
N GLU A 194 6.00 -10.52 5.00
CA GLU A 194 6.09 -11.12 3.65
C GLU A 194 5.17 -10.47 2.59
N HIS A 195 4.20 -9.66 3.02
CA HIS A 195 3.22 -8.96 2.17
C HIS A 195 3.61 -7.52 1.85
N LYS A 196 4.79 -7.07 2.29
CA LYS A 196 5.25 -5.69 2.08
C LYS A 196 5.25 -5.30 0.59
N GLY A 197 4.64 -4.15 0.28
CA GLY A 197 4.46 -3.63 -1.07
C GLY A 197 3.22 -4.14 -1.81
N ILE A 198 2.44 -5.07 -1.22
CA ILE A 198 1.14 -5.47 -1.77
C ILE A 198 0.10 -4.40 -1.40
N LEU A 199 -0.58 -3.84 -2.40
CA LEU A 199 -1.63 -2.84 -2.18
C LEU A 199 -2.79 -3.43 -1.38
N ARG A 200 -3.58 -2.57 -0.75
CA ARG A 200 -4.72 -2.98 0.08
C ARG A 200 -5.75 -3.76 -0.74
N GLU A 201 -5.92 -3.35 -2.00
CA GLU A 201 -6.86 -3.87 -2.98
C GLU A 201 -6.41 -5.27 -3.45
N ASP A 202 -5.14 -5.39 -3.84
CA ASP A 202 -4.50 -6.68 -4.17
C ASP A 202 -4.55 -7.65 -2.99
N ALA A 203 -4.34 -7.17 -1.75
CA ALA A 203 -4.40 -8.00 -0.55
C ALA A 203 -5.84 -8.47 -0.23
N MET A 204 -6.88 -7.70 -0.58
CA MET A 204 -8.28 -8.17 -0.54
C MET A 204 -8.54 -9.23 -1.61
N LEU A 205 -7.98 -9.06 -2.81
CA LEU A 205 -8.16 -10.00 -3.92
C LEU A 205 -7.41 -11.32 -3.68
N GLU A 206 -6.17 -11.29 -3.19
CA GLU A 206 -5.41 -12.51 -2.83
C GLU A 206 -6.06 -13.28 -1.66
N TYR A 207 -6.61 -12.58 -0.65
CA TYR A 207 -7.44 -13.20 0.37
C TYR A 207 -8.61 -13.97 -0.26
N LEU A 208 -9.31 -13.36 -1.23
CA LEU A 208 -10.43 -13.99 -1.93
C LEU A 208 -9.99 -15.14 -2.84
N LYS A 209 -8.85 -15.02 -3.54
CA LYS A 209 -8.27 -16.06 -4.41
C LYS A 209 -7.90 -17.32 -3.64
N ILE A 210 -7.44 -17.18 -2.40
CA ILE A 210 -7.20 -18.30 -1.47
C ILE A 210 -8.51 -18.82 -0.89
N ALA A 211 -9.44 -17.93 -0.48
CA ALA A 211 -10.69 -18.33 0.16
C ALA A 211 -11.68 -19.03 -0.79
N GLN A 212 -11.66 -18.76 -2.09
CA GLN A 212 -12.56 -19.40 -3.07
C GLN A 212 -12.33 -20.92 -3.21
N ASP A 213 -11.12 -21.39 -2.89
CA ASP A 213 -10.74 -22.81 -2.93
C ASP A 213 -11.28 -23.63 -1.74
N LEU A 214 -11.72 -22.99 -0.66
CA LEU A 214 -12.28 -23.67 0.51
C LEU A 214 -13.55 -24.44 0.15
N GLU A 215 -13.70 -25.67 0.63
CA GLU A 215 -14.76 -26.59 0.18
C GLU A 215 -16.18 -26.05 0.42
N MET A 216 -16.36 -25.25 1.48
CA MET A 216 -17.64 -24.62 1.84
C MET A 216 -17.88 -23.23 1.20
N TYR A 217 -16.87 -22.63 0.55
CA TYR A 217 -17.01 -21.28 -0.03
C TYR A 217 -18.08 -21.26 -1.13
N GLY A 218 -19.02 -20.31 -1.00
CA GLY A 218 -20.12 -20.07 -1.93
C GLY A 218 -21.32 -21.04 -1.80
N VAL A 219 -21.21 -22.09 -0.99
CA VAL A 219 -22.19 -23.19 -0.97
C VAL A 219 -23.37 -22.90 -0.04
N ASN A 220 -24.58 -22.85 -0.62
CA ASN A 220 -25.83 -22.72 0.15
C ASN A 220 -26.38 -24.11 0.49
N TYR A 221 -26.20 -24.56 1.75
CA TYR A 221 -26.63 -25.89 2.21
C TYR A 221 -28.11 -25.96 2.63
N PHE A 222 -28.82 -27.00 2.16
CA PHE A 222 -30.21 -27.31 2.50
C PHE A 222 -30.37 -28.77 2.90
N ASN A 223 -31.12 -29.04 3.98
CA ASN A 223 -31.47 -30.41 4.36
C ASN A 223 -32.57 -30.96 3.43
N ILE A 224 -32.26 -32.03 2.70
CA ILE A 224 -33.15 -32.69 1.75
C ILE A 224 -33.32 -34.18 2.09
N LYS A 225 -34.27 -34.85 1.45
CA LYS A 225 -34.43 -36.30 1.43
C LYS A 225 -34.59 -36.82 0.00
N ASN A 226 -34.02 -37.98 -0.30
CA ASN A 226 -34.29 -38.73 -1.54
C ASN A 226 -35.63 -39.50 -1.43
N LYS A 227 -35.99 -40.35 -2.41
CA LYS A 227 -37.26 -41.11 -2.39
C LYS A 227 -37.32 -42.13 -1.25
N LYS A 228 -36.18 -42.65 -0.78
CA LYS A 228 -36.08 -43.57 0.38
C LYS A 228 -36.24 -42.86 1.73
N GLY A 229 -36.03 -41.55 1.78
CA GLY A 229 -36.10 -40.74 3.00
C GLY A 229 -34.76 -40.47 3.69
N SER A 230 -33.65 -40.94 3.12
CA SER A 230 -32.28 -40.70 3.58
C SER A 230 -32.01 -39.19 3.70
N GLU A 231 -31.45 -38.72 4.83
CA GLU A 231 -31.15 -37.30 5.00
C GLU A 231 -29.82 -36.93 4.36
N LEU A 232 -29.86 -35.98 3.44
CA LEU A 232 -28.70 -35.51 2.68
C LEU A 232 -28.65 -33.98 2.71
N TRP A 233 -27.49 -33.40 2.41
CA TRP A 233 -27.38 -31.97 2.14
C TRP A 233 -27.36 -31.73 0.63
N LEU A 234 -28.17 -30.78 0.17
CA LEU A 234 -28.03 -30.13 -1.12
C LEU A 234 -27.22 -28.85 -0.93
N GLY A 235 -26.07 -28.76 -1.58
CA GLY A 235 -25.37 -27.49 -1.84
C GLY A 235 -25.83 -26.87 -3.15
N VAL A 236 -26.09 -25.56 -3.12
CA VAL A 236 -26.35 -24.74 -4.31
C VAL A 236 -25.28 -23.65 -4.39
N ASP A 237 -24.53 -23.61 -5.49
CA ASP A 237 -23.41 -22.68 -5.69
C ASP A 237 -23.33 -22.18 -7.15
N ALA A 238 -22.30 -21.39 -7.46
CA ALA A 238 -22.10 -20.80 -8.79
C ALA A 238 -21.74 -21.85 -9.87
N LEU A 239 -21.20 -23.01 -9.48
CA LEU A 239 -20.71 -24.05 -10.38
C LEU A 239 -21.76 -25.15 -10.64
N GLY A 240 -22.76 -25.31 -9.76
CA GLY A 240 -23.87 -26.24 -9.97
C GLY A 240 -24.66 -26.60 -8.71
N LEU A 241 -25.09 -27.85 -8.68
CA LEU A 241 -25.74 -28.52 -7.54
C LEU A 241 -24.89 -29.68 -7.08
N ASN A 242 -24.67 -29.78 -5.77
CA ASN A 242 -23.81 -30.79 -5.15
C ASN A 242 -24.56 -31.49 -4.01
N ILE A 243 -24.43 -32.82 -3.91
CA ILE A 243 -25.06 -33.63 -2.85
C ILE A 243 -23.99 -34.14 -1.88
N TYR A 244 -24.27 -34.06 -0.58
CA TYR A 244 -23.35 -34.47 0.49
C TYR A 244 -24.07 -35.36 1.51
N ASP A 245 -23.32 -36.26 2.15
CA ASP A 245 -23.79 -37.07 3.27
C ASP A 245 -24.17 -36.21 4.47
N LYS A 246 -25.09 -36.70 5.31
CA LYS A 246 -25.58 -35.95 6.47
C LYS A 246 -24.49 -35.41 7.42
N LYS A 247 -23.38 -36.15 7.52
CA LYS A 247 -22.26 -35.94 8.45
C LYS A 247 -21.07 -35.17 7.84
N ASP A 248 -21.07 -34.94 6.54
CA ASP A 248 -19.94 -34.37 5.78
C ASP A 248 -20.45 -33.21 4.92
N LYS A 249 -19.87 -32.02 5.09
CA LYS A 249 -20.16 -30.84 4.25
C LYS A 249 -18.99 -30.40 3.37
N LEU A 250 -17.83 -31.03 3.51
CA LEU A 250 -16.62 -30.68 2.77
C LEU A 250 -16.53 -31.50 1.48
N THR A 251 -16.90 -32.77 1.54
CA THR A 251 -16.70 -33.71 0.42
C THR A 251 -18.05 -34.11 -0.18
N PRO A 252 -18.54 -33.41 -1.23
CA PRO A 252 -19.72 -33.85 -1.94
C PRO A 252 -19.48 -35.22 -2.59
N LYS A 253 -20.56 -35.95 -2.84
CA LYS A 253 -20.55 -37.32 -3.41
C LYS A 253 -21.08 -37.37 -4.84
N ILE A 254 -22.01 -36.48 -5.20
CA ILE A 254 -22.68 -36.43 -6.51
C ILE A 254 -22.83 -34.97 -6.93
N GLY A 255 -22.48 -34.64 -8.18
CA GLY A 255 -22.55 -33.28 -8.72
C GLY A 255 -23.32 -33.19 -10.05
N PHE A 256 -24.04 -32.08 -10.23
CA PHE A 256 -24.73 -31.72 -11.47
C PHE A 256 -24.33 -30.27 -11.84
N PRO A 257 -23.56 -30.04 -12.92
CA PRO A 257 -23.25 -28.69 -13.39
C PRO A 257 -24.50 -27.99 -13.93
N TRP A 258 -24.53 -26.66 -13.94
CA TRP A 258 -25.66 -25.92 -14.50
C TRP A 258 -25.89 -26.23 -16.00
N SER A 259 -24.84 -26.57 -16.76
CA SER A 259 -24.95 -27.04 -18.16
C SER A 259 -25.58 -28.43 -18.36
N GLU A 260 -25.98 -29.13 -17.29
CA GLU A 260 -26.84 -30.33 -17.37
C GLU A 260 -28.31 -30.07 -17.02
N ILE A 261 -28.68 -28.86 -16.58
CA ILE A 261 -30.00 -28.56 -16.02
C ILE A 261 -30.86 -27.78 -17.04
N ARG A 262 -32.08 -28.26 -17.29
CA ARG A 262 -33.03 -27.70 -18.28
C ARG A 262 -34.12 -26.85 -17.64
N ASN A 263 -34.69 -27.34 -16.53
CA ASN A 263 -35.84 -26.70 -15.87
C ASN A 263 -35.88 -27.11 -14.39
N ILE A 264 -36.33 -26.20 -13.54
CA ILE A 264 -36.31 -26.33 -12.08
C ILE A 264 -37.68 -25.92 -11.54
N SER A 265 -38.33 -26.82 -10.80
CA SER A 265 -39.70 -26.61 -10.30
C SER A 265 -39.93 -27.32 -8.96
N PHE A 266 -41.03 -27.04 -8.28
CA PHE A 266 -41.45 -27.78 -7.09
C PHE A 266 -42.98 -27.81 -6.97
N ASN A 267 -43.49 -28.81 -6.25
CA ASN A 267 -44.88 -28.88 -5.80
C ASN A 267 -44.93 -29.30 -4.32
N ASP A 268 -45.53 -28.47 -3.47
CA ASP A 268 -45.42 -28.49 -2.00
C ASP A 268 -43.99 -28.81 -1.50
N LYS A 269 -43.75 -30.03 -1.04
CA LYS A 269 -42.46 -30.54 -0.50
C LYS A 269 -41.55 -31.13 -1.57
N LYS A 270 -42.09 -31.61 -2.69
CA LYS A 270 -41.34 -32.27 -3.78
C LYS A 270 -40.68 -31.23 -4.68
N PHE A 271 -39.37 -31.26 -4.79
CA PHE A 271 -38.58 -30.49 -5.76
C PHE A 271 -38.27 -31.39 -6.97
N VAL A 272 -38.25 -30.81 -8.17
CA VAL A 272 -38.09 -31.53 -9.44
C VAL A 272 -37.16 -30.74 -10.36
N ILE A 273 -36.06 -31.35 -10.74
CA ILE A 273 -35.08 -30.80 -11.68
C ILE A 273 -35.06 -31.68 -12.91
N LYS A 274 -35.34 -31.08 -14.07
CA LYS A 274 -35.34 -31.77 -15.37
C LYS A 274 -33.97 -31.59 -16.01
N PRO A 275 -33.28 -32.68 -16.39
CA PRO A 275 -31.99 -32.58 -17.08
C PRO A 275 -32.13 -32.12 -18.54
N ILE A 276 -31.00 -31.72 -19.14
CA ILE A 276 -30.90 -31.45 -20.59
C ILE A 276 -30.94 -32.75 -21.39
N ASP A 277 -30.37 -33.85 -20.91
CA ASP A 277 -30.62 -35.16 -21.51
C ASP A 277 -32.08 -35.58 -21.27
N ARG A 278 -32.86 -35.75 -22.36
CA ARG A 278 -34.25 -36.20 -22.28
C ARG A 278 -34.38 -37.70 -21.97
N LYS A 279 -33.29 -38.48 -21.99
CA LYS A 279 -33.26 -39.89 -21.62
C LYS A 279 -32.98 -40.12 -20.13
N ALA A 280 -32.37 -39.15 -19.45
CA ALA A 280 -32.18 -39.18 -18.02
C ALA A 280 -33.51 -38.91 -17.28
N PRO A 281 -33.76 -39.57 -16.13
CA PRO A 281 -34.95 -39.31 -15.32
C PRO A 281 -34.94 -37.90 -14.72
N ASP A 282 -36.10 -37.42 -14.27
CA ASP A 282 -36.17 -36.22 -13.42
C ASP A 282 -35.41 -36.47 -12.10
N PHE A 283 -34.48 -35.58 -11.74
CA PHE A 283 -33.87 -35.56 -10.42
C PHE A 283 -34.87 -34.98 -9.41
N VAL A 284 -35.16 -35.73 -8.33
CA VAL A 284 -36.28 -35.45 -7.43
C VAL A 284 -35.84 -35.61 -5.98
N PHE A 285 -36.07 -34.58 -5.17
CA PHE A 285 -35.85 -34.63 -3.72
C PHE A 285 -36.99 -33.94 -2.97
N TYR A 286 -37.00 -34.09 -1.65
CA TYR A 286 -38.04 -33.59 -0.77
C TYR A 286 -37.47 -32.71 0.34
N VAL A 287 -38.16 -31.62 0.69
CA VAL A 287 -37.83 -30.78 1.86
C VAL A 287 -39.01 -30.70 2.82
N PRO A 288 -38.80 -30.52 4.14
CA PRO A 288 -39.90 -30.53 5.11
C PRO A 288 -40.81 -29.29 5.07
N ARG A 289 -40.42 -28.19 4.41
CA ARG A 289 -41.17 -26.91 4.43
C ARG A 289 -41.14 -26.20 3.07
N LEU A 290 -42.32 -25.88 2.51
CA LEU A 290 -42.51 -25.15 1.24
C LEU A 290 -41.65 -23.87 1.07
N ARG A 291 -41.40 -23.13 2.16
CA ARG A 291 -40.53 -21.94 2.12
C ARG A 291 -39.08 -22.24 1.76
N ILE A 292 -38.60 -23.45 2.01
CA ILE A 292 -37.26 -23.91 1.66
C ILE A 292 -37.19 -24.13 0.15
N ASN A 293 -38.18 -24.81 -0.45
CA ASN A 293 -38.30 -24.93 -1.91
C ASN A 293 -38.33 -23.56 -2.61
N LYS A 294 -39.06 -22.57 -2.05
CA LYS A 294 -39.06 -21.17 -2.52
C LYS A 294 -37.69 -20.48 -2.42
N ARG A 295 -36.84 -20.84 -1.45
CA ARG A 295 -35.46 -20.34 -1.32
C ARG A 295 -34.50 -21.04 -2.27
N ILE A 296 -34.58 -22.37 -2.38
CA ILE A 296 -33.76 -23.17 -3.30
C ILE A 296 -34.00 -22.69 -4.73
N LEU A 297 -35.25 -22.62 -5.21
CA LEU A 297 -35.57 -22.16 -6.57
C LEU A 297 -35.00 -20.76 -6.85
N ALA A 298 -35.13 -19.81 -5.92
CA ALA A 298 -34.64 -18.43 -6.06
C ALA A 298 -33.11 -18.27 -5.93
N LEU A 299 -32.38 -19.34 -5.58
CA LEU A 299 -30.93 -19.44 -5.69
C LEU A 299 -30.52 -20.19 -6.95
N CYS A 300 -31.16 -21.30 -7.29
CA CYS A 300 -30.86 -22.05 -8.50
C CYS A 300 -31.09 -21.20 -9.76
N MET A 301 -32.20 -20.48 -9.85
CA MET A 301 -32.48 -19.60 -11.00
C MET A 301 -31.41 -18.53 -11.18
N GLY A 302 -30.93 -17.89 -10.10
CA GLY A 302 -29.95 -16.81 -10.20
C GLY A 302 -28.51 -17.28 -10.42
N ASN A 303 -28.11 -18.40 -9.81
CA ASN A 303 -26.81 -19.01 -10.13
C ASN A 303 -26.78 -19.52 -11.59
N HIS A 304 -27.87 -20.15 -12.06
CA HIS A 304 -28.00 -20.57 -13.46
C HIS A 304 -27.98 -19.38 -14.43
N ASP A 305 -28.68 -18.28 -14.12
CA ASP A 305 -28.68 -17.06 -14.94
C ASP A 305 -27.27 -16.44 -15.05
N LEU A 306 -26.53 -16.34 -13.93
CA LEU A 306 -25.14 -15.90 -13.92
C LEU A 306 -24.20 -16.86 -14.67
N TYR A 307 -24.35 -18.17 -14.48
CA TYR A 307 -23.61 -19.21 -15.22
C TYR A 307 -23.85 -19.10 -16.73
N MET A 308 -25.08 -18.79 -17.14
CA MET A 308 -25.48 -18.54 -18.53
C MET A 308 -25.03 -17.16 -19.06
N ARG A 309 -24.78 -16.17 -18.19
CA ARG A 309 -24.20 -14.87 -18.55
C ARG A 309 -22.70 -15.00 -18.84
N ARG A 310 -21.96 -15.70 -18.00
CA ARG A 310 -20.50 -15.94 -18.14
C ARG A 310 -20.12 -16.66 -19.43
N ARG A 311 -21.02 -17.51 -19.96
CA ARG A 311 -20.81 -18.31 -21.19
C ARG A 311 -21.34 -17.61 -22.44
N LYS A 312 -21.38 -16.28 -22.39
CA LYS A 312 -21.64 -15.34 -23.49
C LYS A 312 -20.57 -14.24 -23.42
N PRO A 313 -20.28 -13.53 -24.52
CA PRO A 313 -19.41 -12.35 -24.47
C PRO A 313 -19.91 -11.32 -23.45
N ASP A 314 -18.98 -10.63 -22.78
CA ASP A 314 -19.30 -9.55 -21.84
C ASP A 314 -20.19 -8.49 -22.51
N THR A 315 -21.23 -8.06 -21.81
CA THR A 315 -22.08 -6.92 -22.21
C THR A 315 -21.25 -5.64 -22.30
N ILE A 316 -21.60 -4.70 -23.20
CA ILE A 316 -20.88 -3.42 -23.39
C ILE A 316 -20.61 -2.71 -22.05
N GLU A 317 -21.60 -2.69 -21.14
CA GLU A 317 -21.43 -2.11 -19.80
C GLU A 317 -20.28 -2.77 -19.00
N VAL A 318 -20.16 -4.10 -19.06
CA VAL A 318 -19.11 -4.86 -18.36
C VAL A 318 -17.75 -4.65 -19.02
N GLN A 319 -17.71 -4.55 -20.35
CA GLN A 319 -16.49 -4.20 -21.07
C GLN A 319 -16.01 -2.79 -20.69
N GLN A 320 -16.92 -1.81 -20.63
CA GLN A 320 -16.63 -0.45 -20.13
C GLN A 320 -16.18 -0.45 -18.67
N MET A 321 -16.81 -1.23 -17.79
CA MET A 321 -16.40 -1.35 -16.39
C MET A 321 -15.00 -1.97 -16.25
N LYS A 322 -14.68 -3.01 -17.03
CA LYS A 322 -13.34 -3.62 -17.06
C LYS A 322 -12.30 -2.66 -17.60
N ALA A 323 -12.60 -1.90 -18.66
CA ALA A 323 -11.73 -0.85 -19.18
C ALA A 323 -11.49 0.27 -18.15
N GLN A 324 -12.56 0.79 -17.52
CA GLN A 324 -12.45 1.81 -16.47
C GLN A 324 -11.60 1.34 -15.27
N ALA A 325 -11.76 0.09 -14.83
CA ALA A 325 -10.95 -0.48 -13.76
C ALA A 325 -9.48 -0.70 -14.18
N HIS A 326 -9.25 -1.16 -15.42
CA HIS A 326 -7.92 -1.31 -16.01
C HIS A 326 -7.19 0.03 -16.11
N ASP A 327 -7.84 1.07 -16.64
CA ASP A 327 -7.23 2.37 -16.84
C ASP A 327 -6.96 3.06 -15.50
N PHE A 328 -7.83 2.88 -14.50
CA PHE A 328 -7.58 3.28 -13.12
C PHE A 328 -6.37 2.56 -12.50
N PHE A 329 -6.23 1.25 -12.73
CA PHE A 329 -5.05 0.48 -12.30
C PHE A 329 -3.76 0.95 -12.99
N PHE A 330 -3.79 1.24 -14.29
CA PHE A 330 -2.64 1.77 -15.02
C PHE A 330 -2.27 3.20 -14.57
N PHE A 331 -3.25 4.04 -14.28
CA PHE A 331 -3.04 5.38 -13.72
C PHE A 331 -2.45 5.31 -12.29
N GLY A 332 -2.98 4.43 -11.44
CA GLY A 332 -2.40 4.13 -10.12
C GLY A 332 -0.97 3.59 -10.21
N CYS A 333 -0.70 2.68 -11.14
CA CYS A 333 0.65 2.17 -11.42
C CYS A 333 1.61 3.28 -11.90
N LYS A 334 1.14 4.25 -12.69
CA LYS A 334 1.93 5.41 -13.10
C LYS A 334 2.28 6.29 -11.89
N ILE A 335 1.29 6.67 -11.09
CA ILE A 335 1.49 7.44 -9.86
C ILE A 335 2.46 6.72 -8.91
N ALA A 336 2.32 5.40 -8.73
CA ALA A 336 3.21 4.63 -7.87
C ALA A 336 4.67 4.70 -8.33
N ARG A 337 4.95 4.58 -9.64
CA ARG A 337 6.31 4.73 -10.20
C ARG A 337 6.85 6.14 -10.01
N GLU A 338 6.06 7.17 -10.35
CA GLU A 338 6.45 8.58 -10.18
C GLU A 338 6.73 8.91 -8.70
N THR A 339 5.96 8.33 -7.78
CA THR A 339 6.16 8.48 -6.33
C THR A 339 7.41 7.73 -5.84
N MET A 340 7.71 6.54 -6.37
CA MET A 340 8.95 5.83 -6.08
C MET A 340 10.19 6.59 -6.58
N GLU A 341 10.16 7.10 -7.82
CA GLU A 341 11.23 7.95 -8.35
C GLU A 341 11.43 9.22 -7.51
N LEU A 342 10.33 9.86 -7.07
CA LEU A 342 10.40 11.03 -6.20
C LEU A 342 11.01 10.69 -4.83
N MET A 343 10.64 9.57 -4.22
CA MET A 343 11.25 9.11 -2.96
C MET A 343 12.75 8.79 -3.12
N GLU A 344 13.16 8.19 -4.23
CA GLU A 344 14.58 7.91 -4.48
C GLU A 344 15.38 9.20 -4.69
N ARG A 345 14.85 10.17 -5.45
CA ARG A 345 15.46 11.51 -5.61
C ARG A 345 15.55 12.26 -4.28
N LEU A 346 14.50 12.22 -3.45
CA LEU A 346 14.52 12.82 -2.10
C LEU A 346 15.60 12.20 -1.22
N ARG A 347 15.75 10.87 -1.23
CA ARG A 347 16.82 10.16 -0.49
C ARG A 347 18.22 10.53 -0.99
N GLN A 348 18.41 10.70 -2.30
CA GLN A 348 19.68 11.18 -2.86
C GLN A 348 19.99 12.61 -2.43
N ILE A 349 18.98 13.50 -2.39
CA ILE A 349 19.13 14.89 -1.92
C ILE A 349 19.43 14.93 -0.42
N GLU A 350 18.79 14.08 0.39
CA GLU A 350 19.06 13.96 1.84
C GLU A 350 20.50 13.51 2.10
N GLU A 351 20.97 12.48 1.38
CA GLU A 351 22.35 12.00 1.50
C GLU A 351 23.38 13.03 1.00
N GLN A 352 23.11 13.74 -0.10
CA GLN A 352 23.96 14.85 -0.57
C GLN A 352 24.00 16.00 0.43
N THR A 353 22.85 16.38 0.98
CA THR A 353 22.74 17.46 1.98
C THR A 353 23.53 17.11 3.24
N LYS A 354 23.43 15.87 3.70
CA LYS A 354 24.20 15.39 4.85
C LYS A 354 25.71 15.41 4.57
N ARG A 355 26.16 14.89 3.42
CA ARG A 355 27.60 14.93 3.04
C ARG A 355 28.12 16.38 2.99
N ALA A 356 27.33 17.30 2.44
CA ALA A 356 27.68 18.73 2.42
C ALA A 356 27.72 19.37 3.82
N GLN A 357 26.90 18.91 4.76
CA GLN A 357 26.97 19.31 6.18
C GLN A 357 28.25 18.74 6.84
N ASP A 358 28.51 17.44 6.68
CA ASP A 358 29.71 16.77 7.21
C ASP A 358 31.01 17.44 6.68
N GLU A 359 31.05 17.81 5.39
CA GLU A 359 32.16 18.55 4.77
C GLU A 359 32.28 20.00 5.29
N LEU A 360 31.17 20.70 5.51
CA LEU A 360 31.17 22.06 6.05
C LEU A 360 31.61 22.10 7.52
N GLU A 361 31.22 21.12 8.33
CA GLU A 361 31.73 20.97 9.69
C GLU A 361 33.23 20.70 9.71
N GLU A 362 33.74 19.84 8.82
CA GLU A 362 35.18 19.61 8.72
C GLU A 362 35.94 20.86 8.23
N GLN A 363 35.46 21.57 7.21
CA GLN A 363 36.08 22.83 6.78
C GLN A 363 36.11 23.87 7.91
N THR A 364 35.02 23.96 8.68
CA THR A 364 34.91 24.83 9.86
C THR A 364 35.93 24.45 10.95
N ARG A 365 36.09 23.14 11.23
CA ARG A 365 37.11 22.63 12.16
C ARG A 365 38.53 22.99 11.72
N ARG A 366 38.87 22.74 10.45
CA ARG A 366 40.19 23.05 9.88
C ARG A 366 40.48 24.55 9.88
N ALA A 367 39.48 25.40 9.61
CA ALA A 367 39.62 26.85 9.70
C ALA A 367 39.91 27.32 11.14
N LEU A 368 39.24 26.74 12.14
CA LEU A 368 39.48 27.03 13.56
C LEU A 368 40.85 26.52 14.05
N GLU A 369 41.38 25.44 13.47
CA GLU A 369 42.74 24.95 13.71
C GLU A 369 43.79 25.92 13.14
N LEU A 370 43.64 26.33 11.87
CA LEU A 370 44.50 27.32 11.23
C LEU A 370 44.46 28.69 11.92
N GLU A 371 43.31 29.10 12.48
CA GLU A 371 43.23 30.34 13.27
C GLU A 371 44.02 30.25 14.58
N LYS A 372 44.00 29.10 15.27
CA LYS A 372 44.82 28.85 16.46
C LYS A 372 46.31 28.85 16.12
N GLU A 373 46.71 28.17 15.06
CA GLU A 373 48.11 28.16 14.60
C GLU A 373 48.59 29.57 14.22
N ARG A 374 47.78 30.32 13.48
CA ARG A 374 48.04 31.73 13.15
C ARG A 374 48.20 32.59 14.40
N LYS A 375 47.39 32.37 15.44
CA LYS A 375 47.49 33.10 16.71
C LYS A 375 48.78 32.76 17.46
N ILE A 376 49.16 31.49 17.53
CA ILE A 376 50.43 31.04 18.13
C ILE A 376 51.62 31.64 17.38
N ALA A 377 51.63 31.57 16.04
CA ALA A 377 52.68 32.15 15.21
C ALA A 377 52.78 33.68 15.33
N LEU A 378 51.66 34.38 15.56
CA LEU A 378 51.65 35.82 15.83
C LEU A 378 52.25 36.15 17.21
N GLU A 379 51.91 35.39 18.25
CA GLU A 379 52.47 35.53 19.61
C GLU A 379 53.98 35.22 19.64
N GLU A 380 54.44 34.23 18.86
CA GLU A 380 55.86 33.94 18.67
C GLU A 380 56.58 35.04 17.89
N ALA A 381 56.00 35.54 16.79
CA ALA A 381 56.57 36.65 16.04
C ALA A 381 56.67 37.94 16.87
N GLU A 382 55.69 38.23 17.73
CA GLU A 382 55.76 39.38 18.65
C GLU A 382 56.86 39.20 19.71
N ARG A 383 57.08 37.97 20.21
CA ARG A 383 58.22 37.67 21.09
C ARG A 383 59.55 37.88 20.36
N LEU A 384 59.72 37.29 19.18
CA LEU A 384 60.94 37.40 18.40
C LEU A 384 61.26 38.85 18.01
N ASP A 385 60.25 39.69 17.74
CA ASP A 385 60.47 41.11 17.48
C ASP A 385 60.82 41.92 18.75
N LYS A 386 60.30 41.55 19.93
CA LYS A 386 60.75 42.12 21.22
C LYS A 386 62.20 41.75 21.50
N ASP A 387 62.56 40.48 21.34
CA ASP A 387 63.94 40.00 21.53
C ASP A 387 64.90 40.65 20.52
N ARG A 388 64.47 40.81 19.26
CA ARG A 388 65.20 41.55 18.22
C ARG A 388 65.40 43.02 18.58
N ARG A 389 64.37 43.70 19.12
CA ARG A 389 64.49 45.10 19.58
C ARG A 389 65.50 45.22 20.72
N ALA A 390 65.39 44.37 21.75
CA ALA A 390 66.34 44.34 22.86
C ALA A 390 67.78 44.05 22.39
N ALA A 391 67.98 43.15 21.43
CA ALA A 391 69.29 42.86 20.84
C ALA A 391 69.86 44.04 20.02
N VAL A 392 69.01 44.81 19.32
CA VAL A 392 69.41 46.02 18.60
C VAL A 392 69.80 47.13 19.58
N GLU A 393 69.03 47.33 20.65
CA GLU A 393 69.34 48.30 21.72
C GLU A 393 70.64 47.94 22.45
N ALA A 394 70.83 46.67 22.82
CA ALA A 394 72.09 46.19 23.42
C ALA A 394 73.29 46.38 22.48
N LYS A 395 73.12 46.11 21.18
CA LYS A 395 74.17 46.38 20.17
C LYS A 395 74.49 47.87 20.06
N ALA A 396 73.47 48.74 20.07
CA ALA A 396 73.66 50.18 20.02
C ALA A 396 74.40 50.70 21.28
N ALA A 397 74.07 50.19 22.46
CA ALA A 397 74.78 50.52 23.70
C ALA A 397 76.26 50.08 23.68
N LEU A 398 76.55 48.88 23.16
CA LEU A 398 77.93 48.39 22.98
C LEU A 398 78.71 49.23 21.96
N LEU A 399 78.08 49.63 20.85
CA LEU A 399 78.70 50.53 19.86
C LEU A 399 79.01 51.90 20.47
N HIS A 400 78.06 52.51 21.19
CA HIS A 400 78.28 53.78 21.88
C HIS A 400 79.42 53.69 22.92
N HIS A 401 79.51 52.58 23.66
CA HIS A 401 80.64 52.33 24.57
C HIS A 401 81.97 52.22 23.81
N SER A 402 82.00 51.51 22.68
CA SER A 402 83.18 51.38 21.81
C SER A 402 83.62 52.73 21.23
N GLU A 403 82.69 53.54 20.72
CA GLU A 403 82.98 54.90 20.25
C GLU A 403 83.55 55.79 21.37
N THR A 404 83.04 55.63 22.60
CA THR A 404 83.56 56.36 23.77
C THR A 404 84.99 55.91 24.12
N GLN A 405 85.30 54.62 24.02
CA GLN A 405 86.68 54.13 24.18
C GLN A 405 87.61 54.61 23.06
N ILE A 406 87.16 54.63 21.81
CA ILE A 406 87.94 55.12 20.66
C ILE A 406 88.27 56.60 20.84
N LYS A 407 87.28 57.45 21.17
CA LYS A 407 87.50 58.89 21.46
C LYS A 407 88.52 59.10 22.58
N ASN A 408 88.52 58.25 23.61
CA ASN A 408 89.54 58.30 24.66
C ASN A 408 90.94 57.92 24.14
N GLN A 409 91.06 56.92 23.26
CA GLN A 409 92.34 56.58 22.61
C GLN A 409 92.82 57.67 21.63
N GLU A 410 91.91 58.29 20.87
CA GLU A 410 92.21 59.43 19.98
C GLU A 410 92.72 60.65 20.76
N ASN A 411 92.16 60.92 21.94
CA ASN A 411 92.65 61.97 22.83
C ASN A 411 94.10 61.68 23.30
N LEU A 412 94.39 60.46 23.78
CA LEU A 412 95.77 60.07 24.14
C LEU A 412 96.74 60.14 22.93
N ALA A 413 96.29 59.70 21.75
CA ALA A 413 97.08 59.78 20.53
C ALA A 413 97.36 61.24 20.13
N THR A 414 96.43 62.16 20.41
CA THR A 414 96.58 63.60 20.16
C THR A 414 97.60 64.23 21.13
N GLU A 415 97.58 63.89 22.42
CA GLU A 415 98.63 64.33 23.37
C GLU A 415 100.03 63.83 22.94
N LEU A 416 100.13 62.56 22.53
CA LEU A 416 101.39 62.00 22.00
C LEU A 416 101.83 62.67 20.70
N ALA A 417 100.89 63.03 19.82
CA ALA A 417 101.18 63.77 18.59
C ALA A 417 101.65 65.20 18.88
N ASP A 418 101.09 65.89 19.88
CA ASP A 418 101.50 67.24 20.27
C ASP A 418 102.90 67.24 20.92
N LEU A 419 103.21 66.24 21.75
CA LEU A 419 104.56 66.01 22.28
C LEU A 419 105.57 65.73 21.14
N THR A 420 105.19 64.90 20.17
CA THR A 420 106.01 64.60 18.98
C THR A 420 106.20 65.84 18.09
N SER A 421 105.15 66.65 17.93
CA SER A 421 105.17 67.94 17.24
C SER A 421 106.11 68.92 17.94
N LYS A 422 106.12 68.95 19.28
CA LYS A 422 107.07 69.74 20.08
C LYS A 422 108.53 69.38 19.79
N ILE A 423 108.83 68.08 19.71
CA ILE A 423 110.17 67.57 19.37
C ILE A 423 110.54 67.96 17.93
N SER A 424 109.65 67.67 16.98
CA SER A 424 109.83 68.00 15.56
C SER A 424 110.04 69.50 15.33
N GLN A 425 109.31 70.38 16.04
CA GLN A 425 109.50 71.83 15.95
C GLN A 425 110.86 72.29 16.46
N LEU A 426 111.44 71.64 17.47
CA LEU A 426 112.80 71.93 17.96
C LEU A 426 113.86 71.46 16.95
N GLU A 427 113.66 70.28 16.35
CA GLU A 427 114.54 69.76 15.29
C GLU A 427 114.45 70.59 14.01
N ASP A 428 113.26 71.03 13.61
CA ASP A 428 113.04 71.83 12.41
C ASP A 428 113.40 73.32 12.64
N ALA A 429 113.47 73.80 13.89
CA ALA A 429 114.09 75.08 14.22
C ALA A 429 115.62 75.02 14.04
N LYS A 430 116.27 73.94 14.50
CA LYS A 430 117.69 73.65 14.24
C LYS A 430 117.94 73.51 12.72
N LYS A 431 117.16 72.68 12.04
CA LYS A 431 117.29 72.42 10.59
C LYS A 431 116.92 73.62 9.72
N LYS A 432 116.03 74.53 10.15
CA LYS A 432 115.81 75.80 9.43
C LYS A 432 117.04 76.69 9.46
N LYS A 433 117.89 76.65 10.50
CA LYS A 433 119.19 77.33 10.47
C LYS A 433 120.16 76.69 9.46
N ASP A 434 120.09 75.38 9.25
CA ASP A 434 120.87 74.68 8.21
C ASP A 434 120.30 74.85 6.78
N ASP A 435 118.97 74.99 6.63
CA ASP A 435 118.28 75.11 5.34
C ASP A 435 118.16 76.57 4.86
N GLU A 436 118.21 77.55 5.77
CA GLU A 436 118.41 78.97 5.47
C GLU A 436 119.74 79.18 4.72
N ALA A 437 120.74 78.30 4.92
CA ALA A 437 121.96 78.26 4.10
C ALA A 437 121.79 77.57 2.71
N LYS A 438 120.74 76.78 2.48
CA LYS A 438 120.54 75.99 1.24
C LYS A 438 119.48 76.54 0.29
N ARG A 439 118.43 77.21 0.80
CA ARG A 439 117.29 77.65 -0.02
C ARG A 439 117.59 78.84 -0.92
N TRP A 440 118.75 79.48 -0.74
CA TRP A 440 119.39 80.36 -1.74
C TRP A 440 119.69 79.66 -3.08
N GLN A 441 119.70 78.32 -3.15
CA GLN A 441 120.37 77.59 -4.22
C GLN A 441 119.45 76.84 -5.22
N LYS A 442 118.10 76.87 -5.11
CA LYS A 442 117.25 75.93 -5.90
C LYS A 442 115.85 76.36 -6.37
N ARG A 443 115.48 77.65 -6.34
CA ARG A 443 114.10 78.11 -6.59
C ARG A 443 113.76 78.36 -8.09
N ALA A 444 113.91 77.34 -8.95
CA ALA A 444 114.11 77.57 -10.40
C ALA A 444 113.12 76.98 -11.45
N VAL A 445 112.23 75.98 -11.19
CA VAL A 445 111.56 75.19 -12.30
C VAL A 445 110.11 74.57 -12.05
N MET A 446 109.04 75.12 -12.70
CA MET A 446 107.77 74.58 -13.39
C MET A 446 106.72 73.49 -12.87
N VAL A 447 105.41 73.48 -13.33
CA VAL A 447 104.16 72.63 -12.94
C VAL A 447 102.89 72.61 -13.96
N GLU A 448 101.93 71.58 -14.03
CA GLU A 448 100.56 71.43 -14.79
C GLU A 448 99.64 70.13 -14.37
N ALA A 449 98.39 69.61 -14.79
CA ALA A 449 97.05 69.87 -15.53
C ALA A 449 95.91 68.67 -15.48
N ASP A 450 94.57 68.76 -15.89
CA ASP A 450 93.41 67.68 -15.93
C ASP A 450 92.04 68.04 -16.77
N LEU A 451 90.76 67.48 -16.96
CA LEU A 451 89.75 66.35 -16.60
C LEU A 451 88.36 66.25 -17.48
N GLN A 452 87.45 65.16 -17.52
CA GLN A 452 85.92 65.07 -17.91
C GLN A 452 85.15 63.64 -18.18
N ARG A 453 83.92 63.43 -18.80
CA ARG A 453 82.43 63.24 -18.32
C ARG A 453 81.34 62.49 -19.29
N THR A 454 80.15 61.85 -18.89
CA THR A 454 79.01 61.19 -19.76
C THR A 454 77.65 60.60 -19.09
N LYS A 455 76.42 60.36 -19.78
CA LYS A 455 75.15 59.54 -19.32
C LYS A 455 73.73 59.42 -20.13
N GLU A 456 72.66 58.64 -19.63
CA GLU A 456 71.08 58.52 -19.73
C GLU A 456 70.15 57.84 -20.89
N GLU A 457 68.79 57.45 -20.96
CA GLU A 457 67.37 57.50 -20.25
C GLU A 457 66.15 56.54 -20.85
N LEU A 458 64.86 56.30 -20.29
CA LEU A 458 63.68 55.41 -20.82
C LEU A 458 62.13 55.46 -20.24
N LYS A 459 60.97 54.93 -20.87
CA LYS A 459 59.44 54.96 -20.45
C LYS A 459 58.32 53.83 -20.92
N THR A 460 56.94 53.89 -20.62
CA THR A 460 55.72 52.90 -20.87
C THR A 460 54.23 53.52 -21.10
N LYS A 461 52.91 53.03 -21.17
CA LYS A 461 51.86 51.87 -20.89
C LYS A 461 50.41 52.10 -21.62
N LEU A 462 49.09 51.56 -21.60
CA LEU A 462 48.04 50.49 -21.12
C LEU A 462 46.65 50.51 -22.02
N MET A 463 45.33 50.00 -21.96
CA MET A 463 44.21 49.24 -21.16
C MET A 463 42.85 48.76 -21.98
N GLY A 464 41.63 48.29 -21.43
CA GLY A 464 40.33 47.76 -22.15
C GLY A 464 38.90 47.46 -21.40
N VAL A 465 37.74 46.97 -22.02
CA VAL A 465 36.25 46.83 -21.50
C VAL A 465 35.16 45.79 -22.16
N HIS A 466 33.84 45.57 -21.71
CA HIS A 466 32.70 44.64 -22.25
C HIS A 466 31.11 44.84 -21.88
N ILE A 467 30.06 43.99 -22.29
CA ILE A 467 28.52 44.08 -22.05
C ILE A 467 27.52 42.78 -22.23
N GLN A 468 26.13 42.79 -22.01
CA GLN A 468 24.99 41.71 -22.07
C GLN A 468 23.48 42.24 -22.37
N ASP A 469 22.20 41.65 -22.40
CA ASP A 469 21.32 40.38 -22.15
C ASP A 469 19.87 40.44 -22.89
N SER A 470 18.64 39.75 -22.86
CA SER A 470 17.71 38.66 -22.22
C SER A 470 16.47 38.22 -23.19
N VAL A 471 15.22 37.59 -23.09
CA VAL A 471 14.07 36.97 -22.22
C VAL A 471 13.01 36.09 -23.13
N HIS A 472 11.74 35.48 -23.01
CA HIS A 472 10.38 35.37 -22.28
C HIS A 472 9.44 34.05 -22.58
N SER A 473 8.08 33.87 -22.26
CA SER A 473 7.18 32.60 -22.41
C SER A 473 5.54 32.66 -22.40
N ASN A 474 4.71 31.53 -22.47
CA ASN A 474 3.19 31.20 -22.21
C ASN A 474 2.32 30.39 -23.33
N ILE A 475 1.05 29.78 -23.38
CA ILE A 475 -0.23 29.27 -22.62
C ILE A 475 -1.32 28.61 -23.65
N LEU A 476 -2.50 27.83 -23.59
CA LEU A 476 -3.50 26.90 -22.82
C LEU A 476 -4.41 26.01 -23.84
N ASP A 477 -5.61 25.30 -23.76
CA ASP A 477 -6.89 25.01 -22.92
C ASP A 477 -7.83 23.73 -23.35
N HIS A 478 -9.13 23.49 -22.90
CA HIS A 478 -10.06 22.21 -22.94
C HIS A 478 -11.64 22.34 -23.31
N ASP A 479 -12.74 21.45 -23.34
CA ASP A 479 -13.31 19.99 -23.30
C ASP A 479 -14.85 19.89 -23.87
N GLU A 480 -15.92 18.98 -23.82
CA GLU A 480 -16.50 17.67 -23.19
C GLU A 480 -17.81 16.99 -23.91
N THR A 481 -18.69 16.07 -23.34
CA THR A 481 -19.71 15.05 -23.96
C THR A 481 -21.31 15.12 -23.66
N ASP A 482 -22.37 14.19 -23.67
CA ASP A 482 -22.79 12.70 -23.57
C ASP A 482 -24.32 12.29 -24.04
N GLU A 483 -24.91 11.04 -23.91
CA GLU A 483 -26.24 10.47 -24.53
C GLU A 483 -27.23 9.42 -23.75
N SER A 484 -28.53 9.25 -24.18
CA SER A 484 -29.54 8.08 -24.29
C SER A 484 -30.11 7.01 -23.23
N SER A 485 -31.48 6.95 -23.11
CA SER A 485 -32.60 5.88 -23.02
C SER A 485 -32.68 4.42 -22.36
N ALA A 486 -33.95 3.94 -22.09
CA ALA A 486 -34.58 2.55 -22.21
C ALA A 486 -34.98 1.58 -21.00
N GLU A 487 -35.69 0.44 -21.27
CA GLU A 487 -36.52 -0.46 -20.36
C GLU A 487 -36.17 -2.01 -20.32
N ALA A 488 -36.89 -2.91 -19.57
CA ALA A 488 -36.60 -4.39 -19.49
C ALA A 488 -37.69 -5.43 -18.97
N SER A 489 -37.59 -6.74 -19.35
CA SER A 489 -38.24 -7.98 -18.78
C SER A 489 -37.57 -9.30 -19.28
N ALA A 490 -37.88 -10.54 -18.79
CA ALA A 490 -37.10 -11.77 -19.15
C ALA A 490 -37.74 -13.20 -19.04
N GLU A 491 -37.25 -14.14 -19.87
CA GLU A 491 -37.31 -15.63 -19.79
C GLU A 491 -35.88 -16.25 -19.70
N LEU A 492 -35.73 -17.57 -19.44
CA LEU A 492 -34.43 -18.23 -19.15
C LEU A 492 -33.84 -19.19 -20.22
N THR A 493 -34.26 -19.15 -21.48
CA THR A 493 -33.62 -19.97 -22.55
C THR A 493 -33.53 -19.25 -23.89
N SER A 494 -32.39 -19.37 -24.57
CA SER A 494 -32.20 -19.04 -26.00
C SER A 494 -31.38 -20.13 -26.69
N PRO A 495 -31.72 -20.55 -27.94
CA PRO A 495 -31.08 -21.68 -28.61
C PRO A 495 -29.80 -21.26 -29.35
N GLY A 496 -28.67 -21.29 -28.66
CA GLY A 496 -27.35 -21.07 -29.26
C GLY A 496 -26.30 -20.81 -28.20
N MET A 497 -25.51 -21.83 -27.87
CA MET A 497 -24.42 -21.72 -26.90
C MET A 497 -23.14 -22.38 -27.42
N VAL A 498 -22.04 -21.64 -27.30
CA VAL A 498 -20.70 -22.23 -27.21
C VAL A 498 -20.70 -23.11 -25.97
N ARG A 499 -20.21 -24.35 -26.08
CA ARG A 499 -20.09 -25.28 -24.95
C ARG A 499 -18.85 -24.99 -24.12
N ASP A 500 -18.71 -23.75 -23.66
CA ASP A 500 -17.64 -23.44 -22.71
C ASP A 500 -17.87 -24.22 -21.40
N ARG A 501 -16.82 -24.95 -21.01
CA ARG A 501 -16.72 -25.81 -19.84
C ARG A 501 -15.43 -25.53 -19.07
N SER A 502 -14.89 -24.32 -19.19
CA SER A 502 -13.72 -23.82 -18.47
C SER A 502 -13.77 -24.06 -16.95
N GLU A 503 -14.97 -24.23 -16.35
CA GLU A 503 -15.09 -24.62 -14.94
C GLU A 503 -14.55 -26.03 -14.63
N GLU A 504 -14.52 -26.94 -15.62
CA GLU A 504 -14.02 -28.30 -15.47
C GLU A 504 -12.49 -28.38 -15.44
N GLU A 505 -11.80 -27.38 -15.98
CA GLU A 505 -10.32 -27.31 -16.02
C GLU A 505 -9.71 -26.62 -14.78
N ARG A 506 -10.53 -26.00 -13.92
CA ARG A 506 -10.07 -25.21 -12.76
C ARG A 506 -9.10 -25.95 -11.84
N VAL A 507 -8.07 -25.23 -11.40
CA VAL A 507 -7.08 -25.66 -10.40
C VAL A 507 -7.03 -24.64 -9.28
N THR A 508 -6.67 -25.09 -8.08
CA THR A 508 -6.60 -24.21 -6.90
C THR A 508 -5.47 -23.18 -7.05
N GLU A 509 -5.58 -22.04 -6.38
CA GLU A 509 -4.52 -21.03 -6.34
C GLU A 509 -3.22 -21.64 -5.76
N ALA A 510 -3.34 -22.56 -4.80
CA ALA A 510 -2.22 -23.34 -4.26
C ALA A 510 -1.61 -24.38 -5.24
N GLN A 511 -2.22 -24.59 -6.41
CA GLN A 511 -1.66 -25.36 -7.54
C GLN A 511 -1.07 -24.43 -8.61
N LYS A 512 -1.66 -23.24 -8.83
CA LYS A 512 -1.09 -22.20 -9.71
C LYS A 512 0.19 -21.59 -9.14
N ASN A 513 0.21 -21.30 -7.84
CA ASN A 513 1.20 -20.46 -7.17
C ASN A 513 2.14 -21.28 -6.26
N GLN A 514 3.38 -21.49 -6.72
CA GLN A 514 4.39 -22.25 -5.97
C GLN A 514 4.85 -21.57 -4.67
N ARG A 515 4.76 -20.23 -4.53
CA ARG A 515 5.07 -19.53 -3.27
C ARG A 515 3.97 -19.85 -2.25
N LEU A 516 2.70 -19.69 -2.63
CA LEU A 516 1.56 -20.06 -1.79
C LEU A 516 1.62 -21.52 -1.33
N GLN A 517 1.93 -22.46 -2.22
CA GLN A 517 2.04 -23.89 -1.86
C GLN A 517 3.13 -24.15 -0.80
N LYS A 518 4.30 -23.49 -0.94
CA LYS A 518 5.39 -23.57 0.04
C LYS A 518 5.02 -22.92 1.37
N ASN A 519 4.35 -21.76 1.34
CA ASN A 519 3.91 -21.03 2.52
C ASN A 519 2.91 -21.84 3.35
N LEU A 520 1.87 -22.41 2.73
CA LEU A 520 0.90 -23.26 3.41
C LEU A 520 1.55 -24.52 3.99
N LYS A 521 2.48 -25.16 3.25
CA LYS A 521 3.22 -26.33 3.76
C LYS A 521 4.12 -25.99 4.95
N PHE A 522 4.76 -24.82 4.95
CA PHE A 522 5.54 -24.32 6.09
C PHE A 522 4.62 -24.14 7.30
N LEU A 523 3.53 -23.38 7.15
CA LEU A 523 2.55 -23.12 8.22
C LEU A 523 1.98 -24.41 8.81
N SER A 524 1.58 -25.36 7.97
CA SER A 524 1.09 -26.68 8.40
C SER A 524 2.14 -27.42 9.25
N THR A 525 3.40 -27.43 8.81
CA THR A 525 4.53 -28.07 9.51
C THR A 525 4.87 -27.37 10.84
N GLU A 526 4.68 -26.06 10.91
CA GLU A 526 4.99 -25.24 12.08
C GLU A 526 3.91 -25.37 13.15
N LEU A 527 2.64 -25.23 12.75
CA LEU A 527 1.46 -25.33 13.63
C LEU A 527 1.27 -26.74 14.20
N ALA A 528 1.58 -27.78 13.42
CA ALA A 528 1.48 -29.18 13.87
C ALA A 528 2.22 -29.49 15.18
N ARG A 529 3.27 -28.71 15.51
CA ARG A 529 4.03 -28.84 16.77
C ARG A 529 3.24 -28.40 18.01
N ALA A 530 2.20 -27.60 17.83
CA ALA A 530 1.37 -27.05 18.91
C ALA A 530 -0.07 -27.58 18.91
N VAL A 531 -0.45 -28.42 17.96
CA VAL A 531 -1.81 -29.00 17.85
C VAL A 531 -2.17 -29.82 19.10
N ASP A 532 -3.41 -29.68 19.53
CA ASP A 532 -4.06 -30.51 20.53
C ASP A 532 -4.97 -31.52 19.85
N GLU A 533 -4.45 -32.72 19.56
CA GLU A 533 -5.18 -33.80 18.88
C GLU A 533 -6.55 -34.10 19.49
N SER A 534 -6.72 -33.86 20.80
CA SER A 534 -7.99 -34.07 21.52
C SER A 534 -9.12 -33.12 21.11
N LYS A 535 -8.81 -32.02 20.41
CA LYS A 535 -9.75 -30.94 20.06
C LYS A 535 -10.10 -30.84 18.57
N LYS A 536 -9.55 -31.71 17.72
CA LYS A 536 -9.88 -31.73 16.29
C LYS A 536 -11.37 -31.97 16.08
N THR A 537 -12.04 -31.08 15.35
CA THR A 537 -13.47 -31.22 15.06
C THR A 537 -13.69 -32.24 13.93
N PRO A 538 -14.92 -32.74 13.72
CA PRO A 538 -15.22 -33.63 12.60
C PRO A 538 -14.81 -33.05 11.23
N ASN A 539 -14.87 -31.73 11.05
CA ASN A 539 -14.44 -31.09 9.81
C ASN A 539 -12.91 -31.12 9.65
N ASP A 540 -12.14 -30.93 10.72
CA ASP A 540 -10.66 -31.03 10.65
C ASP A 540 -10.21 -32.45 10.29
N LEU A 541 -10.92 -33.48 10.79
CA LEU A 541 -10.67 -34.88 10.44
C LEU A 541 -11.03 -35.19 8.97
N ILE A 542 -12.17 -34.69 8.48
CA ILE A 542 -12.58 -34.87 7.07
C ILE A 542 -11.62 -34.14 6.13
N HIS A 543 -11.21 -32.91 6.47
CA HIS A 543 -10.26 -32.14 5.66
C HIS A 543 -8.88 -32.81 5.63
N ALA A 544 -8.36 -33.26 6.78
CA ALA A 544 -7.12 -34.03 6.83
C ALA A 544 -7.17 -35.29 5.96
N GLU A 545 -8.32 -35.98 5.91
CA GLU A 545 -8.51 -37.13 5.03
C GLU A 545 -8.59 -36.75 3.54
N ASN A 546 -9.18 -35.61 3.21
CA ASN A 546 -9.18 -35.07 1.84
C ASN A 546 -7.75 -34.78 1.37
N VAL A 547 -6.96 -34.06 2.19
CA VAL A 547 -5.56 -33.75 1.90
C VAL A 547 -4.72 -35.02 1.80
N ARG A 548 -4.90 -35.98 2.72
CA ARG A 548 -4.22 -37.30 2.68
C ARG A 548 -4.54 -38.11 1.42
N ALA A 549 -5.77 -38.03 0.92
CA ALA A 549 -6.21 -38.65 -0.32
C ALA A 549 -5.87 -37.83 -1.58
N GLY A 550 -5.15 -36.71 -1.47
CA GLY A 550 -4.80 -35.82 -2.58
C GLY A 550 -5.99 -35.07 -3.21
N ARG A 551 -7.16 -35.09 -2.55
CA ARG A 551 -8.38 -34.40 -2.97
C ARG A 551 -8.26 -32.90 -2.71
N ASP A 552 -8.88 -32.13 -3.59
CA ASP A 552 -9.16 -30.70 -3.44
C ASP A 552 -10.54 -30.39 -4.02
N LYS A 553 -11.02 -29.15 -3.89
CA LYS A 553 -12.35 -28.72 -4.35
C LYS A 553 -12.61 -29.07 -5.82
N TYR A 554 -11.71 -28.73 -6.73
CA TYR A 554 -11.93 -28.90 -8.16
C TYR A 554 -11.69 -30.34 -8.64
N LYS A 555 -10.73 -31.08 -8.07
CA LYS A 555 -10.61 -32.54 -8.31
C LYS A 555 -11.86 -33.29 -7.84
N THR A 556 -12.38 -32.95 -6.67
CA THR A 556 -13.59 -33.59 -6.12
C THR A 556 -14.79 -33.28 -7.01
N LEU A 557 -14.99 -32.01 -7.42
CA LEU A 557 -16.03 -31.61 -8.37
C LEU A 557 -15.91 -32.35 -9.71
N ARG A 558 -14.71 -32.50 -10.28
CA ARG A 558 -14.48 -33.33 -11.48
C ARG A 558 -14.89 -34.78 -11.25
N GLN A 559 -14.49 -35.39 -10.13
CA GLN A 559 -14.78 -36.80 -9.83
C GLN A 559 -16.28 -37.07 -9.72
N ILE A 560 -17.03 -36.25 -8.96
CA ILE A 560 -18.47 -36.47 -8.71
C ILE A 560 -19.38 -36.09 -9.87
N ARG A 561 -18.81 -35.54 -10.96
CA ARG A 561 -19.50 -35.22 -12.22
C ARG A 561 -19.27 -36.28 -13.30
N GLN A 562 -18.43 -37.29 -13.04
CA GLN A 562 -18.22 -38.42 -13.94
C GLN A 562 -19.51 -39.25 -14.10
N GLY A 563 -19.54 -40.09 -15.14
CA GLY A 563 -20.75 -40.82 -15.52
C GLY A 563 -21.82 -39.91 -16.14
N ASN A 564 -22.86 -40.54 -16.70
CA ASN A 564 -23.99 -39.83 -17.29
C ASN A 564 -24.98 -39.35 -16.21
N THR A 565 -25.81 -38.36 -16.54
CA THR A 565 -26.76 -37.77 -15.58
C THR A 565 -27.75 -38.78 -15.01
N LYS A 566 -28.13 -39.84 -15.74
CA LYS A 566 -28.96 -40.92 -15.19
C LYS A 566 -28.22 -41.68 -14.07
N GLN A 567 -26.99 -42.11 -14.32
CA GLN A 567 -26.17 -42.83 -13.33
C GLN A 567 -26.09 -42.04 -12.01
N ARG A 568 -25.78 -40.75 -12.08
CA ARG A 568 -25.71 -39.86 -10.90
C ARG A 568 -27.05 -39.67 -10.17
N ILE A 569 -28.19 -39.82 -10.86
CA ILE A 569 -29.52 -39.83 -10.22
C ILE A 569 -29.83 -41.20 -9.59
N ASP A 570 -29.47 -42.30 -10.24
CA ASP A 570 -29.64 -43.65 -9.70
C ASP A 570 -28.75 -43.85 -8.45
N GLU A 571 -27.53 -43.28 -8.45
CA GLU A 571 -26.62 -43.21 -7.29
C GLU A 571 -27.24 -42.39 -6.15
N PHE A 572 -27.88 -41.25 -6.42
CA PHE A 572 -28.55 -40.43 -5.39
C PHE A 572 -29.73 -41.15 -4.72
N GLU A 573 -30.49 -41.94 -5.48
CA GLU A 573 -31.54 -42.80 -4.93
C GLU A 573 -30.97 -44.09 -4.32
N SER A 574 -29.67 -44.36 -4.45
CA SER A 574 -28.99 -45.48 -3.79
C SER A 574 -28.64 -45.17 -2.33
N MET A 575 -28.30 -43.91 -2.02
CA MET A 575 -28.02 -43.34 -0.68
C MET A 575 -29.21 -43.42 0.30
#